data_AF-A0A2V5TDF0-F1
#
_entry.id   AF-A0A2V5TDF0-F1
#
_cell.length_a   1.000
_cell.length_b   1.000
_cell.length_c   1.000
_cell.angle_alpha   90.00
_cell.angle_beta   90.00
_cell.angle_gamma   90.00
#
_symmetry.space_group_name_H-M   'P 1'
#
loop_
_entity.id
_entity.type
_entity.pdbx_description
1 polymer ?
#
loop_
_entity_poly.entity_id
_entity_poly.type
_entity_poly.pdbx_seq_one_letter_code
_entity_poly.pdbx_strand_id
1 'polypeptide(L)' 'AKIVVAAPVGAPDTCRELEQEADETICAIAPEFFQAVGQYYEDFSQTSDEEVRELLSRAAQRTA' A
#
# COMPACT_ATOMS: atom_id res chain seq x y z
N ALA A 1 18.60 3.12 10.81
CA ALA A 1 17.67 3.05 9.67
C ALA A 1 16.26 2.97 10.23
N LYS A 2 15.24 3.42 9.51
CA LYS A 2 13.83 3.36 9.92
C LYS A 2 13.02 2.65 8.84
N ILE A 3 12.20 1.68 9.21
CA ILE A 3 11.26 0.98 8.34
C ILE A 3 9.86 1.53 8.61
N VAL A 4 9.22 2.07 7.57
CA VAL A 4 7.87 2.61 7.64
C VAL A 4 6.97 1.83 6.70
N VAL A 5 5.86 1.31 7.22
CA VAL A 5 4.79 0.71 6.41
C VAL A 5 3.70 1.75 6.21
N ALA A 6 3.33 2.01 4.96
CA ALA A 6 2.27 2.97 4.63
C ALA A 6 1.27 2.36 3.65
N ALA A 7 -0.01 2.41 4.00
CA ALA A 7 -1.10 1.90 3.18
C ALA A 7 -2.31 2.86 3.20
N PRO A 8 -3.03 3.04 2.08
CA PRO A 8 -4.26 3.85 2.05
C PRO A 8 -5.37 3.27 2.91
N VAL A 9 -5.53 1.94 2.90
CA VAL A 9 -6.54 1.23 3.67
C VAL A 9 -6.01 -0.14 4.10
N GLY A 10 -6.46 -0.62 5.27
CA GLY A 10 -6.08 -1.94 5.77
C GLY A 10 -7.07 -2.47 6.82
N ALA A 11 -7.04 -3.78 7.06
CA ALA A 11 -7.79 -4.38 8.16
C ALA A 11 -7.17 -3.97 9.50
N PRO A 12 -7.96 -3.60 10.53
CA PRO A 12 -7.42 -3.15 11.82
C PRO A 12 -6.48 -4.15 12.49
N ASP A 13 -6.77 -5.46 12.39
CA ASP A 13 -5.88 -6.50 12.93
C ASP A 13 -4.54 -6.53 12.19
N THR A 14 -4.55 -6.49 10.86
CA THR A 14 -3.32 -6.47 10.05
C THR A 14 -2.47 -5.23 10.31
N CYS A 15 -3.09 -4.05 10.48
CA CYS A 15 -2.35 -2.83 10.86
C CYS A 15 -1.66 -3.00 12.22
N ARG A 16 -2.35 -3.60 13.20
CA ARG A 16 -1.77 -3.91 14.52
C ARG A 16 -0.65 -4.95 14.47
N GLU A 17 -0.73 -5.92 13.56
CA GLU A 17 0.36 -6.88 13.32
C GLU A 17 1.58 -6.16 12.72
N LEU A 18 1.39 -5.27 11.74
CA LEU A 18 2.47 -4.51 11.11
C LEU A 18 3.17 -3.54 12.08
N GLU A 19 2.44 -2.97 13.04
CA GLU A 19 3.01 -2.16 14.13
C GLU A 19 4.04 -2.92 14.98
N GLN A 20 4.01 -4.26 14.98
CA GLN A 20 4.97 -5.09 15.71
C GLN A 20 6.26 -5.35 14.91
N GLU A 21 6.22 -5.18 13.58
CA GLU A 21 7.31 -5.54 12.66
C GLU A 21 8.04 -4.31 12.08
N ALA A 22 7.42 -3.13 12.13
CA ALA A 22 7.95 -1.88 11.59
C ALA A 22 8.14 -0.80 12.67
N ASP A 23 9.07 0.13 12.44
CA ASP A 23 9.28 1.27 13.35
C ASP A 23 8.09 2.25 13.34
N GLU A 24 7.33 2.27 12.25
CA GLU A 24 6.12 3.09 12.10
C GLU A 24 5.17 2.44 11.09
N THR A 25 3.87 2.44 11.42
CA THR A 25 2.81 1.99 10.51
C THR A 25 1.79 3.11 10.33
N ILE A 26 1.50 3.45 9.08
CA ILE A 26 0.57 4.52 8.70
C ILE A 26 -0.52 3.90 7.85
N CYS A 27 -1.73 3.82 8.38
CA CYS A 27 -2.92 3.43 7.64
C CYS A 27 -3.90 4.60 7.62
N ALA A 28 -4.20 5.15 6.43
CA ALA A 28 -5.08 6.31 6.35
C ALA A 28 -6.52 5.97 6.77
N ILE A 29 -6.99 4.75 6.46
CA ILE A 29 -8.33 4.26 6.81
C ILE A 29 -8.22 2.81 7.31
N ALA A 30 -8.60 2.55 8.56
CA ALA A 30 -8.66 1.20 9.14
C ALA A 30 -10.10 0.90 9.62
N PRO A 31 -11.00 0.48 8.72
CA PRO A 31 -12.41 0.32 9.02
C PRO A 31 -12.68 -0.99 9.77
N GLU A 32 -13.58 -0.95 10.75
CA GLU A 32 -13.96 -2.12 11.56
C GLU A 32 -14.51 -3.27 10.71
N PHE A 33 -15.28 -2.95 9.67
CA PHE A 33 -15.77 -3.90 8.67
C PHE A 33 -14.97 -3.79 7.37
N PHE A 34 -13.85 -4.52 7.31
CA PHE A 34 -13.01 -4.61 6.12
C PHE A 34 -13.29 -5.91 5.37
N GLN A 35 -13.83 -5.84 4.15
CA GLN A 35 -14.18 -6.99 3.32
C GLN A 35 -13.18 -7.22 2.19
N ALA A 36 -12.86 -6.15 1.45
CA ALA A 36 -11.90 -6.19 0.36
C ALA A 36 -11.20 -4.84 0.20
N VAL A 37 -10.01 -4.83 -0.41
CA VAL A 37 -9.29 -3.58 -0.74
C VAL A 37 -10.07 -2.75 -1.77
N GLY A 38 -10.60 -3.41 -2.81
CA GLY A 38 -11.24 -2.73 -3.94
C GLY A 38 -12.49 -1.91 -3.61
N GLN A 39 -13.16 -2.18 -2.48
CA GLN A 39 -14.35 -1.39 -2.08
C GLN A 39 -14.01 0.07 -1.72
N TYR A 40 -12.73 0.39 -1.51
CA TYR A 40 -12.25 1.73 -1.16
C TYR A 40 -11.71 2.52 -2.35
N TYR A 41 -11.81 1.97 -3.55
CA TYR A 41 -11.35 2.60 -4.78
C TYR A 41 -12.51 2.74 -5.76
N GLU A 42 -12.70 3.95 -6.31
CA GLU A 42 -13.67 4.18 -7.39
C GLU A 42 -13.27 3.43 -8.66
N ASP A 43 -11.96 3.40 -8.95
CA ASP A 43 -11.35 2.59 -9.99
C ASP A 43 -10.40 1.57 -9.36
N PHE A 44 -10.78 0.30 -9.45
CA PHE A 44 -9.98 -0.84 -9.01
C PHE A 44 -9.63 -1.76 -10.20
N SER A 45 -9.43 -1.16 -11.38
CA SER A 45 -8.93 -1.87 -12.54
C SER A 45 -7.55 -2.48 -12.28
N GLN A 46 -7.29 -3.62 -12.92
CA GLN A 46 -6.04 -4.32 -12.76
C GLN A 46 -4.89 -3.51 -13.39
N THR A 47 -3.86 -3.22 -12.62
CA THR A 47 -2.59 -2.71 -13.15
C THR A 47 -1.91 -3.80 -13.97
N SER A 48 -1.56 -3.49 -15.22
CA SER A 48 -0.93 -4.47 -16.12
C SER A 48 0.57 -4.62 -15.85
N ASP A 49 1.14 -5.78 -16.20
CA ASP A 49 2.59 -5.98 -16.09
C ASP A 49 3.39 -4.98 -16.93
N GLU A 50 2.83 -4.50 -18.05
CA GLU A 50 3.49 -3.50 -18.89
C GLU A 50 3.56 -2.15 -18.17
N GLU A 51 2.45 -1.71 -17.60
CA GLU A 51 2.41 -0.47 -16.81
C GLU A 51 3.39 -0.51 -15.64
N VAL A 52 3.50 -1.66 -14.95
CA VAL A 52 4.47 -1.86 -13.87
C VAL A 52 5.90 -1.70 -14.40
N ARG A 53 6.25 -2.33 -15.53
CA ARG A 53 7.59 -2.22 -16.14
C ARG A 53 7.92 -0.77 -16.53
N GLU A 54 6.98 -0.07 -17.13
CA GLU A 54 7.14 1.33 -17.52
C GLU A 54 7.40 2.24 -16.30
N LEU A 55 6.61 2.08 -15.23
CA LEU A 55 6.75 2.86 -14.00
C LEU A 55 8.11 2.63 -13.33
N LEU A 56 8.57 1.38 -13.26
CA LEU A 56 9.87 1.03 -12.70
C LEU A 56 11.03 1.62 -13.53
N SER A 57 10.95 1.56 -14.87
CA SER A 57 11.95 2.17 -15.76
C SER A 57 12.03 3.69 -15.54
N ARG A 58 10.89 4.36 -15.45
CA ARG A 58 10.82 5.81 -15.16
C ARG A 58 11.40 6.16 -13.79
N ALA A 59 11.13 5.35 -12.77
CA ALA A 59 11.67 5.58 -11.42
C ALA A 59 13.20 5.44 -11.38
N ALA A 60 13.75 4.44 -12.09
CA ALA A 60 15.19 4.24 -12.19
C ALA A 60 15.90 5.44 -12.85
N GLN A 61 15.30 6.03 -13.88
CA GLN A 61 15.84 7.22 -14.55
C GLN A 61 15.81 8.48 -13.68
N ARG A 62 14.87 8.60 -12.74
CA ARG A 62 14.78 9.74 -11.82
C ARG A 62 15.81 9.71 -10.69
N THR A 63 16.38 8.54 -10.44
CA THR A 63 17.35 8.32 -9.35
C THR A 63 18.80 8.37 -9.85
N ALA A 64 18.99 8.36 -11.18
CA ALA A 64 20.26 8.55 -11.87
C ALA A 64 20.55 10.04 -12.09
#